data_AF-A0A382SIG2-F1
#
_entry.id   AF-A0A382SIG2-F1
#
_cell.length_a   1.000
_cell.length_b   1.000
_cell.length_c   1.000
_cell.angle_alpha   90.00
_cell.angle_beta   90.00
_cell.angle_gamma   90.00
#
_symmetry.space_group_name_H-M   'P 1'
#
loop_
_entity.id
_entity.type
_entity.pdbx_description
1 polymer ?
#
loop_
_entity_poly.entity_id
_entity_poly.type
_entity_poly.pdbx_seq_one_letter_code
_entity_poly.pdbx_strand_id
1 'polypeptide(L)'
;MTSSIAQQKIRIRLKAFDRRMLDLSCDKIIQTADTTSASAIGPIPLPTKRKIYCVLRSPHVDKDSREHFETRTHRRIIDIYSPSA
;
A
#
# COMPACT_ATOMS: atom_id res chain seq x y z
N MET A 1 -5.85 31.33 22.00
CA MET A 1 -5.87 31.60 20.55
C MET A 1 -4.60 31.04 19.94
N THR A 2 -4.66 29.86 19.33
CA THR A 2 -3.71 29.49 18.27
C THR A 2 -4.51 28.71 17.24
N SER A 3 -4.47 29.25 16.03
CA SER A 3 -5.31 28.93 14.88
C SER A 3 -5.27 27.44 14.50
N SER A 4 -6.44 26.83 14.39
CA SER A 4 -6.68 25.61 13.62
C SER A 4 -6.52 25.91 12.13
N ILE A 5 -5.29 26.15 11.68
CA ILE A 5 -4.97 26.06 10.26
C ILE A 5 -5.04 24.57 9.96
N ALA A 6 -6.02 24.15 9.15
CA ALA A 6 -6.08 22.79 8.64
C ALA A 6 -4.76 22.49 7.94
N GLN A 7 -3.83 21.86 8.66
CA GLN A 7 -2.49 21.56 8.18
C GLN A 7 -2.68 20.72 6.94
N GLN A 8 -2.32 21.26 5.77
CA GLN A 8 -2.49 20.56 4.51
C GLN A 8 -1.75 19.23 4.60
N LYS A 9 -2.54 18.16 4.68
CA LYS A 9 -2.07 16.80 4.93
C LYS A 9 -2.25 16.00 3.66
N ILE A 10 -1.15 15.53 3.10
CA ILE A 10 -1.17 14.63 1.95
C ILE A 10 -1.10 13.21 2.48
N ARG A 11 -2.09 12.39 2.15
CA ARG A 11 -2.13 10.98 2.50
C ARG A 11 -1.91 10.13 1.27
N ILE A 12 -0.76 9.46 1.21
CA ILE A 12 -0.39 8.58 0.12
C ILE A 12 -0.75 7.15 0.50
N ARG A 13 -1.60 6.50 -0.32
CA ARG A 13 -1.95 5.08 -0.18
C ARG A 13 -1.22 4.27 -1.24
N LEU A 14 -0.21 3.54 -0.81
CA LEU A 14 0.54 2.64 -1.68
C LEU A 14 -0.10 1.25 -1.67
N LYS A 15 -0.25 0.66 -2.85
CA LYS A 15 -0.76 -0.71 -3.04
C LYS A 15 0.11 -1.43 -4.04
N ALA A 16 0.51 -2.65 -3.73
CA ALA A 16 1.26 -3.49 -4.65
C ALA A 16 0.96 -4.98 -4.41
N PHE A 17 1.28 -5.80 -5.40
CA PHE A 17 1.24 -7.27 -5.30
C PHE A 17 2.53 -7.84 -4.72
N ASP A 18 3.68 -7.22 -5.00
CA ASP A 18 4.96 -7.57 -4.40
C ASP A 18 5.26 -6.66 -3.20
N ARG A 19 5.61 -7.28 -2.06
CA ARG A 19 6.02 -6.59 -0.84
C ARG A 19 7.39 -5.92 -0.98
N ARG A 20 8.36 -6.54 -1.67
CA ARG A 20 9.74 -6.02 -1.74
C ARG A 20 9.77 -4.68 -2.48
N MET A 21 9.12 -4.61 -3.63
CA MET A 21 9.00 -3.38 -4.41
C MET A 21 8.24 -2.28 -3.66
N LEU A 22 7.23 -2.67 -2.87
CA LEU A 22 6.47 -1.72 -2.06
C LEU A 22 7.33 -1.10 -0.96
N ASP A 23 8.09 -1.92 -0.23
CA ASP A 23 8.97 -1.46 0.84
C ASP A 23 10.07 -0.54 0.25
N LEU A 24 10.71 -0.94 -0.85
CA LEU A 24 11.72 -0.12 -1.56
C LEU A 24 11.15 1.22 -2.06
N SER A 25 9.90 1.22 -2.53
CA SER A 25 9.23 2.46 -2.95
C SER A 25 8.87 3.36 -1.76
N CYS A 26 8.47 2.78 -0.62
CA CYS A 26 8.23 3.54 0.61
C CYS A 26 9.52 4.24 1.06
N ASP A 27 10.64 3.50 1.10
CA ASP A 27 11.93 4.03 1.55
C ASP A 27 12.39 5.20 0.67
N LYS A 28 12.23 5.07 -0.66
CA LYS A 28 12.53 6.17 -1.60
C LYS A 28 11.65 7.41 -1.36
N ILE A 29 10.35 7.21 -1.11
CA ILE A 29 9.42 8.33 -0.85
C ILE A 29 9.81 9.05 0.45
N ILE A 30 10.19 8.31 1.48
CA ILE A 30 10.62 8.86 2.76
C ILE A 30 11.93 9.64 2.59
N GLN A 31 12.94 9.04 1.95
CA GLN A 31 14.21 9.72 1.66
C GLN A 31 14.00 11.02 0.86
N THR A 32 13.07 11.01 -0.10
CA THR A 32 12.72 12.21 -0.88
C THR A 32 12.04 13.26 0.00
N ALA A 33 11.12 12.86 0.87
CA ALA A 33 10.45 13.78 1.78
C ALA A 33 11.42 14.41 2.79
N ASP A 34 12.35 13.62 3.32
CA ASP A 34 13.41 14.07 4.23
C ASP A 34 14.34 15.07 3.54
N THR A 35 14.73 14.79 2.28
CA THR A 35 15.56 15.70 1.47
C THR A 35 14.88 17.04 1.24
N THR A 36 13.56 17.04 1.02
CA THR A 36 12.75 18.22 0.77
C THR A 36 12.33 18.94 2.07
N SER A 37 12.78 18.50 3.25
CA SER A 37 12.41 19.04 4.57
C SER A 37 10.90 19.01 4.86
N ALA A 38 10.16 18.10 4.22
CA ALA A 38 8.75 17.86 4.51
C ALA A 38 8.63 16.86 5.67
N SER A 39 7.72 17.11 6.63
CA SER A 39 7.55 16.21 7.78
C SER A 39 6.74 14.98 7.35
N ALA A 40 7.41 13.86 7.10
CA ALA A 40 6.76 12.59 6.77
C ALA A 40 6.56 11.71 8.02
N ILE A 41 5.33 11.24 8.22
CA ILE A 41 5.06 10.11 9.11
C ILE A 41 5.32 8.83 8.29
N GLY A 42 6.18 7.98 8.84
CA GLY A 42 6.71 6.78 8.20
C GLY A 42 5.65 5.79 7.67
N PRO A 43 6.08 4.70 7.02
CA PRO A 43 5.21 3.85 6.23
C PRO A 43 4.38 2.94 7.15
N ILE A 44 3.14 3.34 7.42
CA ILE A 44 2.21 2.60 8.28
C ILE A 44 1.73 1.34 7.53
N PRO A 45 2.05 0.12 8.00
CA PRO A 45 1.49 -1.11 7.44
C PRO A 45 -0.02 -1.15 7.66
N LEU A 46 -0.76 -1.38 6.57
CA LEU A 46 -2.13 -1.82 6.67
C LEU A 46 -2.21 -3.33 6.43
N PRO A 47 -3.19 -4.03 7.02
CA PRO A 47 -3.40 -5.45 6.79
C PRO A 47 -3.49 -5.76 5.28
N THR A 48 -2.81 -6.82 4.85
CA THR A 48 -2.84 -7.27 3.47
C THR A 48 -4.24 -7.77 3.12
N LYS A 49 -4.80 -7.32 2.00
CA LYS A 49 -6.06 -7.89 1.51
C LYS A 49 -5.74 -9.15 0.72
N ARG A 50 -6.25 -10.29 1.21
CA ARG A 50 -6.18 -11.58 0.53
C ARG A 50 -7.52 -11.87 -0.14
N LYS A 51 -7.50 -12.18 -1.44
CA LYS A 51 -8.65 -12.70 -2.18
C LYS A 51 -8.31 -14.09 -2.69
N ILE A 52 -9.17 -15.06 -2.43
CA ILE A 52 -8.99 -16.46 -2.83
C ILE A 52 -9.97 -16.75 -3.95
N TYR A 53 -9.48 -17.37 -5.01
CA TYR A 53 -10.25 -17.78 -6.18
C TYR A 53 -10.07 -19.27 -6.40
N CYS A 54 -11.17 -19.97 -6.70
CA CYS A 54 -11.15 -21.39 -7.00
C CYS A 54 -11.57 -21.56 -8.45
N VAL A 55 -10.72 -22.19 -9.26
CA VAL A 55 -10.98 -22.46 -10.69
C VAL A 55 -10.96 -23.96 -10.91
N LEU A 56 -11.82 -24.47 -11.80
CA LEU A 56 -11.75 -25.87 -12.21
C LEU A 56 -10.54 -26.06 -13.11
N ARG A 57 -9.74 -27.09 -12.81
CA ARG A 57 -8.56 -27.41 -13.62
C ARG A 57 -8.95 -28.13 -14.92
N SER A 58 -9.95 -29.01 -14.85
CA SER A 58 -10.47 -29.72 -16.02
C SER A 58 -11.47 -28.85 -16.79
N PRO A 59 -11.44 -28.85 -18.14
CA PRO A 59 -12.46 -28.22 -18.95
C PRO A 59 -13.81 -28.97 -18.93
N HIS A 60 -13.85 -30.25 -18.52
CA HIS A 60 -15.06 -31.07 -18.54
C HIS A 60 -15.17 -32.05 -17.36
N VAL A 61 -16.38 -32.14 -16.78
CA VAL A 61 -16.91 -33.14 -15.82
C VAL A 61 -16.21 -33.25 -14.45
N ASP A 62 -14.90 -33.08 -14.36
CA ASP A 62 -14.17 -33.24 -13.10
C ASP A 62 -14.32 -32.00 -12.18
N LYS A 63 -15.21 -32.11 -11.18
CA LYS A 63 -15.53 -31.04 -10.23
C LYS A 63 -14.59 -30.99 -9.02
N ASP A 64 -13.91 -32.10 -8.72
CA ASP A 64 -13.06 -32.25 -7.55
C ASP A 64 -11.63 -31.76 -7.84
N SER A 65 -11.24 -31.78 -9.11
CA SER A 65 -10.04 -31.12 -9.60
C SER A 65 -10.20 -29.59 -9.63
N ARG A 66 -9.97 -28.97 -8.47
CA ARG A 66 -9.99 -27.51 -8.26
C ARG A 66 -8.60 -26.97 -7.96
N GLU A 67 -8.26 -25.85 -8.59
CA GLU A 67 -7.04 -25.11 -8.31
C GLU A 67 -7.38 -23.85 -7.50
N HIS A 68 -6.62 -23.63 -6.42
CA HIS A 68 -6.80 -22.51 -5.52
C HIS A 68 -5.74 -21.46 -5.79
N PHE A 69 -6.16 -20.31 -6.29
CA PHE A 69 -5.32 -19.15 -6.48
C PHE A 69 -5.61 -18.11 -5.42
N GLU A 70 -4.61 -17.31 -5.09
CA GLU A 70 -4.83 -16.12 -4.27
C GLU A 70 -4.17 -14.89 -4.88
N THR A 71 -4.82 -13.75 -4.67
CA THR A 71 -4.22 -12.45 -4.90
C THR A 71 -4.02 -11.77 -3.55
N ARG A 72 -2.76 -11.43 -3.25
CA ARG A 72 -2.40 -10.65 -2.07
C ARG A 72 -2.11 -9.22 -2.49
N THR A 73 -2.84 -8.26 -1.91
CA THR A 73 -2.56 -6.84 -2.08
C THR A 73 -2.00 -6.29 -0.77
N HIS A 74 -0.72 -5.93 -0.82
CA HIS A 74 -0.02 -5.24 0.26
C HIS A 74 -0.38 -3.77 0.23
N ARG A 75 -0.58 -3.16 1.41
CA ARG A 75 -1.06 -1.79 1.56
C ARG A 75 -0.21 -1.06 2.59
N ARG A 76 0.27 0.13 2.23
CA ARG A 76 0.97 1.05 3.13
C ARG A 76 0.32 2.43 3.05
N ILE A 77 0.36 3.16 4.15
CA ILE A 77 -0.01 4.58 4.19
C ILE A 77 1.22 5.39 4.59
N ILE A 78 1.46 6.48 3.88
CA ILE A 78 2.44 7.51 4.25
C ILE A 78 1.66 8.82 4.36
N ASP A 79 1.82 9.53 5.47
CA ASP A 79 1.17 10.81 5.72
C ASP A 79 2.25 11.90 5.74
N ILE A 80 2.17 12.89 4.85
CA ILE A 80 3.11 14.02 4.75
C ILE A 80 2.43 15.29 5.28
N TYR A 81 3.12 15.98 6.19
CA TYR A 81 2.71 17.23 6.83
C TYR A 81 3.61 18.36 6.36
N SER A 82 2.99 19.52 6.05
CA SER A 82 3.67 20.72 5.56
C SER A 82 4.46 20.48 4.25
N PRO A 83 3.77 20.31 3.11
CA PRO A 83 4.44 20.26 1.82
C PRO A 83 5.17 21.60 1.58
N SER A 84 6.50 21.60 1.47
CA SER A 84 7.21 22.75 0.93
C SER A 84 6.88 22.86 -0.56
N ALA A 85 6.37 24.00 -0.98
CA ALA A 85 6.12 24.30 -2.39
C ALA A 85 7.44 24.37 -3.18
#